data_AF-A0A328MZM6-F1
#
_entry.id   AF-A0A328MZM6-F1
#
_cell.length_a   1.000
_cell.length_b   1.000
_cell.length_c   1.000
_cell.angle_alpha   90.00
_cell.angle_beta   90.00
_cell.angle_gamma   90.00
#
_symmetry.space_group_name_H-M   'P 1'
#
loop_
_entity.id
_entity.type
_entity.pdbx_description
1 polymer ?
#
loop_
_entity_poly.entity_id
_entity_poly.type
_entity_poly.pdbx_seq_one_letter_code
_entity_poly.pdbx_strand_id
1 'polypeptide(L)'
;MTVDESQARYVDGITRLLPAGEQVRAVAQVRAGGGLTPASPPQPSAPPATGGPGFLGVLLNVLSPNITFGRADNAVDWLFFGVGGRGEPGSQASVLHHALTVATKGTGLRTLVLAVTDQRLLLGATAPVGLLSSSAADERAQADIELLGSVPRTAVTARFGRYRLNWKRLRIDFADGSWLSFHVPLADSGRPLREVAAALSAG
;
A
#
# COMPACT_ATOMS: atom_id res chain seq x y z
N MET A 1 2.69 -17.22 -16.28
CA MET A 1 3.48 -16.97 -15.07
C MET A 1 2.64 -17.35 -13.87
N THR A 2 3.18 -18.16 -12.96
CA THR A 2 2.44 -18.60 -11.76
C THR A 2 2.62 -17.62 -10.60
N VAL A 3 1.74 -17.70 -9.59
CA VAL A 3 1.87 -16.90 -8.36
C VAL A 3 3.21 -17.15 -7.67
N ASP A 4 3.71 -18.39 -7.72
CA ASP A 4 4.95 -18.81 -7.08
C ASP A 4 6.19 -18.20 -7.76
N GLU A 5 6.21 -18.10 -9.10
CA GLU A 5 7.30 -17.43 -9.84
C GLU A 5 7.37 -15.93 -9.51
N SER A 6 6.21 -15.29 -9.30
CA SER A 6 6.14 -13.87 -8.96
C SER A 6 6.67 -13.64 -7.54
N GLN A 7 6.30 -14.51 -6.60
CA GLN A 7 6.80 -14.45 -5.23
C GLN A 7 8.31 -14.62 -5.15
N ALA A 8 8.88 -15.57 -5.91
CA ALA A 8 10.33 -15.78 -5.94
C ALA A 8 11.08 -14.51 -6.38
N ARG A 9 10.59 -13.82 -7.42
CA ARG A 9 11.19 -12.56 -7.90
C ARG A 9 11.09 -11.43 -6.88
N TYR A 10 9.96 -11.35 -6.16
CA TYR A 10 9.85 -10.38 -5.09
C TYR A 10 10.81 -10.68 -3.93
N VAL A 11 10.99 -11.95 -3.58
CA VAL A 11 11.99 -12.37 -2.58
C VAL A 11 13.39 -11.97 -3.03
N ASP A 12 13.76 -12.23 -4.27
CA ASP A 12 15.07 -11.84 -4.83
C ASP A 12 15.27 -10.32 -4.79
N GLY A 13 14.28 -9.55 -5.21
CA GLY A 13 14.33 -8.08 -5.20
C GLY A 13 14.49 -7.52 -3.80
N ILE A 14 13.72 -8.02 -2.83
CA ILE A 14 13.83 -7.59 -1.42
C ILE A 14 15.19 -7.99 -0.85
N THR A 15 15.64 -9.22 -1.08
CA THR A 15 16.90 -9.74 -0.52
C THR A 15 18.11 -8.89 -0.92
N ARG A 16 18.12 -8.33 -2.13
CA ARG A 16 19.18 -7.40 -2.59
C ARG A 16 19.22 -6.07 -1.83
N LEU A 17 18.11 -5.67 -1.22
CA LEU A 17 18.00 -4.43 -0.43
C LEU A 17 18.34 -4.65 1.05
N LEU A 18 18.51 -5.90 1.48
CA LEU A 18 18.78 -6.23 2.87
C LEU A 18 20.27 -6.11 3.21
N PRO A 19 20.62 -5.68 4.43
CA PRO A 19 21.97 -5.82 4.96
C PRO A 19 22.34 -7.30 5.07
N ALA A 20 23.64 -7.57 5.08
CA ALA A 20 24.15 -8.92 5.24
C ALA A 20 23.65 -9.55 6.56
N GLY A 21 23.07 -10.75 6.46
CA GLY A 21 22.58 -11.52 7.60
C GLY A 21 21.07 -11.41 7.90
N GLU A 22 20.38 -10.44 7.31
CA GLU A 22 18.91 -10.34 7.41
C GLU A 22 18.23 -11.23 6.36
N GLN A 23 17.18 -11.95 6.75
CA GLN A 23 16.51 -12.93 5.90
C GLN A 23 15.02 -12.64 5.72
N VAL A 24 14.56 -12.77 4.48
CA VAL A 24 13.13 -12.68 4.14
C VAL A 24 12.40 -13.90 4.69
N ARG A 25 11.34 -13.67 5.47
CA ARG A 25 10.45 -14.70 6.05
C ARG A 25 9.18 -14.90 5.26
N ALA A 26 8.60 -13.82 4.74
CA ALA A 26 7.38 -13.86 3.94
C ALA A 26 7.28 -12.65 3.01
N VAL A 27 6.65 -12.82 1.85
CA VAL A 27 6.39 -11.74 0.89
C VAL A 27 5.00 -11.89 0.28
N ALA A 28 4.31 -10.76 0.12
CA ALA A 28 3.02 -10.70 -0.54
C ALA A 28 2.91 -9.46 -1.43
N GLN A 29 2.40 -9.66 -2.65
CA GLN A 29 1.83 -8.58 -3.43
C GLN A 29 0.56 -8.06 -2.76
N VAL A 30 0.46 -6.74 -2.62
CA VAL A 30 -0.63 -6.09 -1.91
C VAL A 30 -1.23 -4.92 -2.70
N ARG A 31 -2.44 -4.56 -2.31
CA ARG A 31 -3.06 -3.26 -2.55
C ARG A 31 -3.36 -2.63 -1.19
N ALA A 32 -3.10 -1.34 -1.07
CA ALA A 32 -3.52 -0.58 0.10
C ALA A 32 -5.05 -0.58 0.18
N GLY A 33 -5.61 -0.77 1.37
CA GLY A 33 -7.05 -0.63 1.56
C GLY A 33 -7.51 0.79 1.18
N GLY A 34 -8.61 0.88 0.44
CA GLY A 34 -9.24 2.16 0.07
C GLY A 34 -10.17 2.70 1.16
N GLY A 35 -10.85 3.79 0.84
CA GLY A 35 -11.84 4.44 1.70
C GLY A 35 -11.21 5.37 2.74
N LEU A 36 -11.57 5.22 4.02
CA LEU A 36 -11.02 6.10 5.08
C LEU A 36 -9.56 5.76 5.35
N THR A 37 -8.67 6.70 5.08
CA THR A 37 -7.22 6.55 5.24
C THR A 37 -6.69 7.49 6.34
N PRO A 38 -5.51 7.20 6.92
CA PRO A 38 -4.90 8.08 7.92
C PRO A 38 -4.73 9.50 7.39
N ALA A 39 -4.77 10.48 8.28
CA ALA A 39 -4.46 11.87 7.91
C ALA A 39 -3.04 11.94 7.31
N SER A 40 -2.85 12.76 6.28
CA SER A 40 -1.52 12.94 5.70
C SER A 40 -0.56 13.54 6.73
N PRO A 41 0.73 13.18 6.70
CA PRO A 41 1.71 13.79 7.58
C PRO A 41 1.80 15.30 7.29
N PRO A 42 2.16 16.12 8.29
CA PRO A 42 2.35 17.55 8.07
C PRO A 42 3.41 17.73 6.98
N GLN A 43 3.03 18.41 5.89
CA GLN A 43 3.98 18.79 4.86
C GLN A 43 4.88 19.89 5.44
N PRO A 44 6.20 19.88 5.17
CA PRO A 44 7.02 21.06 5.36
C PRO A 44 6.34 22.22 4.62
N SER A 45 6.22 23.39 5.25
CA SER A 45 5.54 24.56 4.69
C SER A 45 6.01 24.82 3.26
N ALA A 46 5.22 24.39 2.28
CA ALA A 46 5.51 24.68 0.89
C ALA A 46 5.29 26.18 0.67
N PRO A 47 6.12 26.85 -0.16
CA PRO A 47 5.80 28.21 -0.60
C PRO A 47 4.40 28.22 -1.25
N PRO A 48 3.64 29.32 -1.10
CA PRO A 48 2.24 29.37 -1.49
C PRO A 48 2.08 28.98 -2.96
N ALA A 49 1.32 27.91 -3.21
CA ALA A 49 0.98 27.51 -4.57
C ALA A 49 0.09 28.58 -5.21
N THR A 50 0.51 29.12 -6.35
CA THR A 50 -0.29 29.99 -7.19
C THR A 50 -1.49 29.21 -7.72
N GLY A 51 -2.66 29.46 -7.13
CA GLY A 51 -3.91 28.81 -7.49
C GLY A 51 -4.33 29.14 -8.92
N GLY A 52 -4.53 28.10 -9.72
CA GLY A 52 -5.24 28.16 -11.00
C GLY A 52 -6.25 27.00 -11.05
N PRO A 53 -7.54 27.26 -11.30
CA PRO A 53 -8.54 26.19 -11.38
C PRO A 53 -8.26 25.30 -12.60
N GLY A 54 -8.01 24.02 -12.36
CA GLY A 54 -7.82 23.03 -13.43
C GLY A 54 -9.12 22.87 -14.25
N PHE A 55 -8.97 22.89 -15.57
CA PHE A 55 -10.03 22.80 -16.58
C PHE A 55 -11.04 21.64 -16.35
N LEU A 56 -10.60 20.53 -15.72
CA LEU A 56 -11.46 19.40 -15.34
C LEU A 56 -12.45 19.70 -14.20
N GLY A 57 -12.17 20.69 -13.35
CA GLY A 57 -13.07 21.13 -12.27
C GLY A 57 -14.21 22.03 -12.75
N VAL A 58 -14.04 22.71 -13.90
CA VAL A 58 -15.08 23.57 -14.49
C VAL A 58 -16.11 22.73 -15.25
N LEU A 59 -15.70 21.66 -15.91
CA LEU A 59 -16.61 20.82 -16.71
C LEU A 59 -17.59 20.00 -15.86
N LEU A 60 -17.21 19.62 -14.63
CA LEU A 60 -18.07 18.88 -13.71
C LEU A 60 -19.06 19.75 -12.93
N ASN A 61 -18.82 21.06 -12.85
CA ASN A 61 -19.68 21.99 -12.09
C ASN A 61 -20.93 22.43 -12.87
N VAL A 62 -20.97 22.19 -14.18
CA VAL A 62 -22.09 22.58 -15.06
C VAL A 62 -23.21 21.51 -15.07
N LEU A 63 -22.91 20.26 -14.69
CA LEU A 63 -23.87 19.14 -14.76
C LEU A 63 -24.67 18.88 -13.47
N SER A 64 -24.32 19.50 -12.33
CA SER A 64 -25.22 19.54 -11.15
C SER A 64 -24.81 20.64 -10.17
N PRO A 65 -25.52 21.78 -10.08
CA PRO A 65 -25.13 22.89 -9.20
C PRO A 65 -25.41 22.64 -7.71
N ASN A 66 -25.77 21.42 -7.30
CA ASN A 66 -26.16 21.07 -5.93
C ASN A 66 -25.37 19.89 -5.32
N ILE A 67 -24.30 19.43 -5.96
CA ILE A 67 -23.46 18.36 -5.40
C ILE A 67 -22.00 18.80 -5.45
N THR A 68 -21.61 19.54 -4.41
CA THR A 68 -20.21 19.84 -4.13
C THR A 68 -19.56 18.53 -3.69
N PHE A 69 -18.83 17.86 -4.59
CA PHE A 69 -17.99 16.70 -4.24
C PHE A 69 -16.73 17.17 -3.50
N GLY A 70 -16.92 17.71 -2.29
CA GLY A 70 -15.83 17.88 -1.34
C GLY A 70 -15.42 16.50 -0.84
N ARG A 71 -14.29 15.96 -1.31
CA ARG A 71 -13.65 14.76 -0.74
C ARG A 71 -14.68 13.69 -0.34
N ALA A 72 -15.38 13.15 -1.35
CA ALA A 72 -16.35 12.06 -1.33
C ALA A 72 -16.76 11.54 0.07
N ASP A 73 -18.03 11.72 0.42
CA ASP A 73 -18.63 11.31 1.69
C ASP A 73 -18.04 10.03 2.29
N ASN A 74 -17.42 10.16 3.47
CA ASN A 74 -16.79 9.09 4.25
C ASN A 74 -17.64 7.81 4.37
N ALA A 75 -18.97 7.91 4.24
CA ALA A 75 -19.90 6.79 4.32
C ALA A 75 -19.94 5.91 3.06
N VAL A 76 -19.82 6.49 1.85
CA VAL A 76 -19.82 5.75 0.58
C VAL A 76 -18.49 5.04 0.40
N ASP A 77 -17.39 5.73 0.69
CA ASP A 77 -16.04 5.16 0.69
C ASP A 77 -15.89 4.04 1.73
N TRP A 78 -16.51 4.20 2.91
CA TRP A 78 -16.61 3.14 3.92
C TRP A 78 -17.41 1.92 3.43
N LEU A 79 -18.52 2.15 2.73
CA LEU A 79 -19.41 1.08 2.27
C LEU A 79 -18.78 0.25 1.14
N PHE A 80 -18.09 0.90 0.20
CA PHE A 80 -17.52 0.25 -0.99
C PHE A 80 -16.07 -0.21 -0.80
N PHE A 81 -15.24 0.55 -0.08
CA PHE A 81 -13.80 0.29 0.04
C PHE A 81 -13.34 -0.01 1.47
N GLY A 82 -14.17 0.27 2.48
CA GLY A 82 -13.88 0.05 3.90
C GLY A 82 -12.99 1.13 4.52
N VAL A 83 -12.29 0.79 5.60
CA VAL A 83 -11.34 1.70 6.28
C VAL A 83 -9.91 1.30 5.96
N GLY A 84 -9.28 1.97 5.00
CA GLY A 84 -7.92 1.73 4.54
C GLY A 84 -6.87 1.83 5.64
N GLY A 85 -7.08 2.69 6.63
CA GLY A 85 -6.27 2.79 7.83
C GLY A 85 -6.73 3.90 8.76
N ARG A 86 -6.09 4.02 9.93
CA ARG A 86 -6.31 5.09 10.89
C ARG A 86 -4.98 5.53 11.50
N GLY A 87 -4.83 6.82 11.72
CA GLY A 87 -3.67 7.40 12.40
C GLY A 87 -3.76 8.91 12.39
N GLU A 88 -3.21 9.53 13.44
CA GLU A 88 -2.99 10.97 13.50
C GLU A 88 -1.87 11.39 12.52
N PRO A 89 -1.80 12.66 12.12
CA PRO A 89 -0.71 13.16 11.28
C PRO A 89 0.66 12.82 11.87
N GLY A 90 1.53 12.21 11.07
CA GLY A 90 2.88 11.83 11.49
C GLY A 90 2.98 10.50 12.25
N SER A 91 1.86 9.80 12.49
CA SER A 91 1.89 8.41 12.95
C SER A 91 2.55 7.49 11.90
N GLN A 92 2.95 6.29 12.30
CA GLN A 92 3.52 5.31 11.38
C GLN A 92 2.57 5.01 10.21
N ALA A 93 1.29 4.76 10.50
CA ALA A 93 0.28 4.57 9.47
C ALA A 93 0.17 5.78 8.52
N SER A 94 0.25 7.00 9.04
CA SER A 94 0.21 8.25 8.25
C SER A 94 1.39 8.34 7.28
N VAL A 95 2.61 8.13 7.77
CA VAL A 95 3.85 8.19 6.97
C VAL A 95 3.88 7.10 5.91
N LEU A 96 3.59 5.85 6.29
CA LEU A 96 3.57 4.72 5.35
C LEU A 96 2.45 4.86 4.30
N HIS A 97 1.26 5.32 4.70
CA HIS A 97 0.19 5.57 3.73
C HIS A 97 0.53 6.69 2.76
N HIS A 98 1.22 7.73 3.22
CA HIS A 98 1.70 8.80 2.36
C HIS A 98 2.72 8.28 1.34
N ALA A 99 3.72 7.51 1.78
CA ALA A 99 4.72 6.90 0.90
C ALA A 99 4.07 6.02 -0.18
N LEU A 100 3.09 5.18 0.22
CA LEU A 100 2.28 4.38 -0.71
C LEU A 100 1.56 5.23 -1.76
N THR A 101 0.91 6.30 -1.28
CA THR A 101 0.12 7.20 -2.13
C THR A 101 1.00 7.94 -3.12
N VAL A 102 2.18 8.41 -2.70
CA VAL A 102 3.15 9.07 -3.58
C VAL A 102 3.68 8.09 -4.63
N ALA A 103 4.09 6.89 -4.20
CA ALA A 103 4.60 5.88 -5.12
C ALA A 103 3.58 5.48 -6.20
N THR A 104 2.29 5.42 -5.86
CA THR A 104 1.22 5.01 -6.77
C THR A 104 0.65 6.14 -7.64
N LYS A 105 0.97 7.41 -7.36
CA LYS A 105 0.56 8.57 -8.16
C LYS A 105 1.51 8.90 -9.33
N GLY A 106 2.64 8.21 -9.43
CA GLY A 106 3.61 8.39 -10.52
C GLY A 106 3.11 7.89 -11.88
N THR A 107 3.92 8.09 -12.91
CA THR A 107 3.66 7.54 -14.25
C THR A 107 3.92 6.04 -14.28
N GLY A 108 2.94 5.26 -14.77
CA GLY A 108 3.04 3.80 -14.89
C GLY A 108 2.41 3.05 -13.72
N LEU A 109 2.12 1.77 -13.94
CA LEU A 109 1.55 0.89 -12.92
C LEU A 109 2.70 0.36 -12.05
N ARG A 110 2.57 0.53 -10.74
CA ARG A 110 3.48 -0.06 -9.76
C ARG A 110 2.74 -1.10 -8.93
N THR A 111 3.42 -2.20 -8.65
CA THR A 111 2.94 -3.22 -7.75
C THR A 111 3.51 -2.98 -6.36
N LEU A 112 2.65 -2.96 -5.34
CA LEU A 112 3.09 -2.85 -3.96
C LEU A 112 3.43 -4.25 -3.43
N VAL A 113 4.54 -4.34 -2.71
CA VAL A 113 5.06 -5.56 -2.13
C VAL A 113 5.23 -5.34 -0.64
N LEU A 114 4.63 -6.22 0.16
CA LEU A 114 4.83 -6.28 1.60
C LEU A 114 5.76 -7.45 1.90
N ALA A 115 6.85 -7.19 2.61
CA ALA A 115 7.80 -8.21 3.01
C ALA A 115 8.02 -8.18 4.51
N VAL A 116 8.20 -9.36 5.11
CA VAL A 116 8.57 -9.53 6.50
C VAL A 116 9.91 -10.21 6.53
N THR A 117 10.86 -9.62 7.23
CA THR A 117 12.15 -10.24 7.53
C THR A 117 12.16 -10.76 8.96
N ASP A 118 13.26 -11.38 9.36
CA ASP A 118 13.50 -11.70 10.77
C ASP A 118 13.51 -10.46 11.68
N GLN A 119 13.80 -9.27 11.14
CA GLN A 119 13.96 -8.03 11.92
C GLN A 119 12.85 -6.98 11.72
N ARG A 120 12.22 -6.92 10.55
CA ARG A 120 11.36 -5.78 10.17
C ARG A 120 10.27 -6.11 9.17
N LEU A 121 9.23 -5.29 9.20
CA LEU A 121 8.27 -5.15 8.14
C LEU A 121 8.82 -4.16 7.11
N LEU A 122 8.78 -4.55 5.84
CA LEU A 122 9.21 -3.75 4.70
C LEU A 122 8.03 -3.55 3.77
N LEU A 123 7.93 -2.33 3.24
CA LEU A 123 6.97 -1.97 2.23
C LEU A 123 7.72 -1.44 1.02
N GLY A 124 7.55 -2.09 -0.12
CA GLY A 124 8.19 -1.71 -1.37
C GLY A 124 7.21 -1.52 -2.51
N ALA A 125 7.69 -0.93 -3.59
CA ALA A 125 7.01 -0.84 -4.87
C ALA A 125 7.95 -1.30 -5.98
N THR A 126 7.43 -2.09 -6.92
CA THR A 126 8.16 -2.45 -8.14
C THR A 126 8.46 -1.22 -8.99
N ALA A 127 9.40 -1.34 -9.92
CA ALA A 127 9.57 -0.36 -10.99
C ALA A 127 8.25 -0.18 -11.77
N PRO A 128 7.98 1.03 -12.29
CA PRO A 128 6.77 1.31 -13.05
C PRO A 128 6.75 0.54 -14.37
N VAL A 129 5.61 -0.07 -14.69
CA VAL A 129 5.35 -0.72 -15.97
C VAL A 129 4.26 0.03 -16.76
N GLY A 130 4.37 0.01 -18.09
CA GLY A 130 3.36 0.58 -18.97
C GLY A 130 2.14 -0.34 -19.11
N LEU A 131 1.02 0.16 -19.67
CA LEU A 131 -0.13 -0.70 -19.99
C LEU A 131 0.14 -1.63 -21.18
N LEU A 132 1.10 -1.26 -22.02
CA LEU A 132 1.49 -1.97 -23.25
C LEU A 132 2.90 -2.57 -23.14
N SER A 133 3.41 -2.75 -21.91
CA SER A 133 4.72 -3.39 -21.70
C SER A 133 4.68 -4.85 -22.15
N SER A 134 5.84 -5.34 -22.58
CA SER A 134 6.01 -6.77 -22.86
C SER A 134 6.10 -7.54 -21.55
N SER A 135 5.72 -8.83 -21.58
CA SER A 135 5.86 -9.71 -20.42
C SER A 135 7.28 -9.63 -19.83
N ALA A 136 8.33 -9.70 -20.66
CA ALA A 136 9.71 -9.63 -20.19
C ALA A 136 10.08 -8.30 -19.49
N ALA A 137 9.43 -7.18 -19.85
CA ALA A 137 9.61 -5.91 -19.15
C ALA A 137 8.94 -5.96 -17.76
N ASP A 138 7.74 -6.55 -17.67
CA ASP A 138 7.04 -6.73 -16.40
C ASP A 138 7.83 -7.64 -15.46
N GLU A 139 8.41 -8.72 -15.99
CA GLU A 139 9.22 -9.66 -15.22
C GLU A 139 10.46 -9.01 -14.60
N ARG A 140 11.15 -8.13 -15.34
CA ARG A 140 12.31 -7.38 -14.83
C ARG A 140 11.88 -6.36 -13.77
N ALA A 141 10.77 -5.66 -14.01
CA ALA A 141 10.26 -4.67 -13.08
C ALA A 141 9.87 -5.27 -11.72
N GLN A 142 9.42 -6.53 -11.68
CA GLN A 142 9.09 -7.23 -10.44
C GLN A 142 10.29 -7.41 -9.49
N ALA A 143 11.49 -7.62 -10.03
CA ALA A 143 12.71 -7.77 -9.24
C ALA A 143 13.36 -6.43 -8.88
N ASP A 144 13.01 -5.36 -9.58
CA ASP A 144 13.46 -4.00 -9.31
C ASP A 144 12.50 -3.33 -8.31
N ILE A 145 12.83 -3.42 -7.01
CA ILE A 145 11.98 -2.95 -5.92
C ILE A 145 12.60 -1.71 -5.29
N GLU A 146 11.80 -0.67 -5.18
CA GLU A 146 12.08 0.52 -4.38
C GLU A 146 11.49 0.33 -2.98
N LEU A 147 12.27 0.56 -1.93
CA LEU A 147 11.79 0.51 -0.55
C LEU A 147 11.09 1.83 -0.18
N LEU A 148 9.80 1.75 0.13
CA LEU A 148 8.96 2.90 0.51
C LEU A 148 8.97 3.15 2.02
N GLY A 149 9.17 2.11 2.82
CA GLY A 149 9.14 2.21 4.26
C GLY A 149 9.60 0.94 4.96
N SER A 150 10.05 1.11 6.19
CA SER A 150 10.54 0.04 7.04
C SER A 150 10.12 0.29 8.48
N VAL A 151 9.64 -0.76 9.14
CA VAL A 151 9.20 -0.71 10.54
C VAL A 151 9.77 -1.92 11.28
N PRO A 152 10.35 -1.77 12.48
CA PRO A 152 10.79 -2.90 13.29
C PRO A 152 9.67 -3.91 13.51
N ARG A 153 9.98 -5.20 13.39
CA ARG A 153 8.98 -6.28 13.52
C ARG A 153 8.36 -6.30 14.91
N THR A 154 9.12 -5.89 15.92
CA THR A 154 8.66 -5.73 17.32
C THR A 154 7.68 -4.57 17.51
N ALA A 155 7.60 -3.63 16.56
CA ALA A 155 6.73 -2.46 16.63
C ALA A 155 5.41 -2.64 15.84
N VAL A 156 5.13 -3.85 15.34
CA VAL A 156 3.93 -4.16 14.57
C VAL A 156 3.30 -5.48 15.00
N THR A 157 1.97 -5.54 14.88
CA THR A 157 1.22 -6.80 14.95
C THR A 157 0.31 -6.90 13.74
N ALA A 158 -0.06 -8.12 13.36
CA ALA A 158 -0.88 -8.35 12.18
C ALA A 158 -2.07 -9.24 12.48
N ARG A 159 -3.20 -8.93 11.84
CA ARG A 159 -4.43 -9.72 11.89
C ARG A 159 -4.89 -9.98 10.48
N PHE A 160 -4.92 -11.24 10.09
CA PHE A 160 -5.56 -11.69 8.87
C PHE A 160 -6.98 -12.17 9.21
N GLY A 161 -8.01 -11.62 8.56
CA GLY A 161 -9.37 -11.95 8.98
C GLY A 161 -10.47 -11.49 8.02
N ARG A 162 -11.67 -12.00 8.32
CA ARG A 162 -12.90 -11.83 7.55
C ARG A 162 -13.56 -10.50 7.92
N TYR A 163 -13.39 -9.44 7.13
CA TYR A 163 -14.30 -8.30 7.15
C TYR A 163 -15.56 -8.66 6.34
N ARG A 164 -16.74 -8.20 6.77
CA ARG A 164 -18.06 -8.67 6.30
C ARG A 164 -18.17 -8.84 4.76
N LEU A 165 -17.53 -7.96 3.99
CA LEU A 165 -17.56 -7.96 2.52
C LEU A 165 -16.21 -8.27 1.84
N ASN A 166 -15.11 -8.41 2.59
CA ASN A 166 -13.79 -8.62 2.00
C ASN A 166 -12.99 -9.63 2.83
N TRP A 167 -12.94 -10.87 2.35
CA TRP A 167 -12.46 -12.03 3.11
C TRP A 167 -10.94 -12.21 3.08
N LYS A 168 -10.21 -11.38 2.33
CA LYS A 168 -8.76 -11.48 2.13
C LYS A 168 -8.05 -10.18 2.54
N ARG A 169 -8.26 -9.77 3.79
CA ARG A 169 -7.72 -8.53 4.33
C ARG A 169 -6.69 -8.79 5.43
N LEU A 170 -5.56 -8.13 5.32
CA LEU A 170 -4.53 -8.03 6.34
C LEU A 170 -4.65 -6.65 7.00
N ARG A 171 -4.74 -6.60 8.32
CA ARG A 171 -4.58 -5.38 9.10
C ARG A 171 -3.24 -5.43 9.82
N ILE A 172 -2.49 -4.35 9.75
CA ILE A 172 -1.23 -4.16 10.48
C ILE A 172 -1.47 -3.04 11.48
N ASP A 173 -1.34 -3.37 12.77
CA ASP A 173 -1.41 -2.43 13.88
C ASP A 173 0.01 -2.06 14.30
N PHE A 174 0.28 -0.76 14.42
CA PHE A 174 1.57 -0.21 14.85
C PHE A 174 1.57 0.05 16.36
N ALA A 175 2.76 0.09 16.97
CA ALA A 175 2.94 0.35 18.40
C ALA A 175 2.39 1.71 18.85
N ASP A 176 2.27 2.69 17.96
CA ASP A 176 1.68 4.01 18.23
C ASP A 176 0.13 4.01 18.23
N GLY A 177 -0.49 2.82 18.12
CA GLY A 177 -1.95 2.64 18.07
C GLY A 177 -2.58 2.96 16.71
N SER A 178 -1.80 3.44 15.75
CA SER A 178 -2.25 3.61 14.36
C SER A 178 -2.27 2.27 13.62
N TRP A 179 -2.97 2.18 12.50
CA TRP A 179 -3.06 0.93 11.74
C TRP A 179 -3.33 1.16 10.25
N LEU A 180 -2.87 0.21 9.44
CA LEU A 180 -3.11 0.15 8.00
C LEU A 180 -3.73 -1.19 7.62
N SER A 181 -4.40 -1.20 6.47
CA SER A 181 -4.93 -2.42 5.90
C SER A 181 -4.46 -2.63 4.48
N PHE A 182 -4.31 -3.91 4.15
CA PHE A 182 -3.86 -4.39 2.87
C PHE A 182 -4.76 -5.53 2.42
N HIS A 183 -4.87 -5.71 1.11
CA HIS A 183 -5.59 -6.82 0.51
C HIS A 183 -4.81 -7.32 -0.70
N VAL A 184 -5.08 -8.56 -1.09
CA VAL A 184 -4.61 -9.10 -2.38
C VAL A 184 -5.57 -8.70 -3.50
N PRO A 185 -5.12 -8.67 -4.76
CA PRO A 185 -6.02 -8.60 -5.89
C PRO A 185 -7.14 -9.65 -5.78
N LEU A 186 -8.36 -9.30 -6.20
CA LEU A 186 -9.56 -10.10 -5.92
C LEU A 186 -9.44 -11.55 -6.43
N ALA A 187 -8.82 -11.70 -7.61
CA ALA A 187 -8.58 -12.97 -8.28
C ALA A 187 -7.52 -13.85 -7.59
N ASP A 188 -6.66 -13.28 -6.74
CA ASP A 188 -5.50 -13.98 -6.18
C ASP A 188 -5.81 -14.69 -4.87
N SER A 189 -5.02 -15.71 -4.55
CA SER A 189 -5.11 -16.41 -3.26
C SER A 189 -4.77 -15.48 -2.10
N GLY A 190 -5.49 -15.60 -0.98
CA GLY A 190 -5.15 -14.91 0.27
C GLY A 190 -4.03 -15.58 1.07
N ARG A 191 -3.43 -16.66 0.56
CA ARG A 191 -2.34 -17.40 1.22
C ARG A 191 -1.12 -16.51 1.54
N PRO A 192 -0.59 -15.67 0.61
CA PRO A 192 0.57 -14.84 0.91
C PRO A 192 0.36 -13.89 2.10
N LEU A 193 -0.85 -13.32 2.26
CA LEU A 193 -1.15 -12.47 3.42
C LEU A 193 -1.27 -13.23 4.73
N ARG A 194 -1.71 -14.50 4.68
CA ARG A 194 -1.67 -15.37 5.86
C ARG A 194 -0.24 -15.67 6.28
N GLU A 195 0.64 -15.92 5.31
CA GLU A 195 2.08 -16.14 5.57
C GLU A 195 2.73 -14.88 6.14
N VAL A 196 2.41 -13.69 5.63
CA VAL A 196 2.84 -12.41 6.23
C VAL A 196 2.34 -12.26 7.67
N ALA A 197 1.05 -12.50 7.92
CA ALA A 197 0.49 -12.40 9.27
C ALA A 197 1.15 -13.40 10.24
N ALA A 198 1.39 -14.63 9.79
CA ALA A 198 2.08 -15.66 10.57
C ALA A 198 3.55 -15.25 10.85
N ALA A 199 4.26 -14.75 9.84
CA ALA A 199 5.63 -14.27 9.98
C ALA A 199 5.72 -13.07 10.93
N LEU A 200 4.70 -12.22 11.06
CA LEU A 200 4.69 -11.15 12.06
C LEU A 200 4.32 -11.63 13.47
N SER A 201 3.66 -12.78 13.59
CA SER A 201 3.25 -13.34 14.89
C SER A 201 4.28 -14.29 15.51
N ALA A 202 5.12 -14.92 14.68
CA ALA A 202 6.08 -15.94 15.11
C ALA A 202 7.39 -15.33 15.63
N GLY A 203 7.36 -14.65 16.79
CA GLY A 203 8.48 -13.94 17.43
C GLY A 203 9.88 -14.42 17.06
#